data_AF-A0A9E3YEC5-F1
#
_entry.id   AF-A0A9E3YEC5-F1
#
_cell.length_a   1.000
_cell.length_b   1.000
_cell.length_c   1.000
_cell.angle_alpha   90.00
_cell.angle_beta   90.00
_cell.angle_gamma   90.00
#
_symmetry.space_group_name_H-M   'P 1'
#
loop_
_entity.id
_entity.type
_entity.pdbx_description
1 polymer ?
#
loop_
_entity_poly.entity_id
_entity_poly.type
_entity_poly.pdbx_seq_one_letter_code
_entity_poly.pdbx_strand_id
1 'polypeptide(L)'
;MRSYDEILAIAASRKGSVEAVLKDIPVPLGADALAAIPDTRWLAQMARGILQAGISWKVVDTKWPGIEAAFHGFDIGFVTFQPEDWFYDLCADTRVIRSPPKLRAIL
;
A
#
# COMPACT_ATOMS: atom_id res chain seq x y z
N MET A 1 -9.97 -1.38 23.67
CA MET A 1 -9.14 -2.01 22.62
C MET A 1 -8.30 -3.06 23.34
N ARG A 2 -8.13 -4.27 22.79
CA ARG A 2 -7.26 -5.28 23.44
C ARG A 2 -5.80 -4.83 23.39
N SER A 3 -5.00 -5.18 24.39
CA SER A 3 -3.56 -4.95 24.37
C SER A 3 -2.88 -5.88 23.37
N TYR A 4 -1.63 -5.55 22.99
CA TYR A 4 -0.82 -6.43 22.16
C TYR A 4 -0.66 -7.83 22.80
N ASP A 5 -0.36 -7.88 24.09
CA ASP A 5 -0.17 -9.13 24.83
C ASP A 5 -1.43 -9.99 24.84
N GLU A 6 -2.61 -9.37 25.00
CA GLU A 6 -3.89 -10.06 24.91
C GLU A 6 -4.13 -10.63 23.51
N ILE A 7 -3.79 -9.89 22.46
CA ILE A 7 -3.91 -10.35 21.07
C ILE A 7 -2.93 -11.50 20.81
N LEU A 8 -1.70 -11.41 21.29
CA LEU A 8 -0.68 -12.44 21.15
C LEU A 8 -1.09 -13.73 21.86
N ALA A 9 -1.63 -13.63 23.08
CA ALA A 9 -2.13 -14.78 23.83
C ALA A 9 -3.29 -15.49 23.10
N ILE A 10 -4.23 -14.72 22.52
CA ILE A 10 -5.33 -15.28 21.70
C ILE A 10 -4.79 -15.96 20.44
N ALA A 11 -3.76 -15.39 19.80
CA ALA A 11 -3.14 -16.01 18.63
C ALA A 11 -2.40 -17.30 19.00
N ALA A 12 -1.66 -17.28 20.12
CA ALA A 12 -0.91 -18.43 20.63
C ALA A 12 -1.85 -19.58 21.03
N SER A 13 -3.00 -19.30 21.65
CA SER A 13 -3.99 -20.34 21.97
C SER A 13 -4.59 -21.02 20.74
N ARG A 14 -4.64 -20.31 19.59
CA ARG A 14 -5.10 -20.86 18.30
C ARG A 14 -4.01 -21.59 17.52
N LYS A 15 -2.77 -21.10 17.58
CA LYS A 15 -1.62 -21.65 16.84
C LYS A 15 -0.77 -22.65 17.63
N GLY A 16 -1.03 -22.81 18.92
CA GLY A 16 -0.36 -23.77 19.81
C GLY A 16 0.74 -23.17 20.70
N SER A 17 1.41 -22.09 20.28
CA SER A 17 2.38 -21.37 21.11
C SER A 17 2.68 -19.97 20.59
N VAL A 18 3.37 -19.14 21.38
CA VAL A 18 3.87 -17.83 20.93
C VAL A 18 4.89 -18.00 19.82
N GLU A 19 5.80 -18.96 19.93
CA GLU A 19 6.81 -19.27 18.92
C GLU A 19 6.15 -19.64 17.58
N ALA A 20 5.07 -20.43 17.60
CA ALA A 20 4.30 -20.79 16.41
C ALA A 20 3.63 -19.56 15.76
N VAL A 21 3.23 -18.55 16.55
CA VAL A 21 2.72 -17.28 16.02
C VAL A 21 3.84 -16.47 15.38
N LEU A 22 4.97 -16.31 16.07
CA LEU A 22 6.06 -15.45 15.66
C LEU A 22 6.87 -16.02 14.49
N LYS A 23 6.87 -17.35 14.30
CA LYS A 23 7.58 -18.02 13.21
C LYS A 23 7.18 -17.53 11.81
N ASP A 24 5.93 -17.10 11.65
CA ASP A 24 5.40 -16.61 10.37
C ASP A 24 5.59 -15.09 10.17
N ILE A 25 6.20 -14.39 11.13
CA ILE A 25 6.42 -12.94 11.03
C ILE A 25 7.59 -12.68 10.07
N PRO A 26 7.39 -11.84 9.04
CA PRO A 26 8.48 -11.43 8.16
C PRO A 26 9.56 -10.68 8.95
N VAL A 27 10.81 -11.05 8.73
CA VAL A 27 11.94 -10.30 9.28
C VAL A 27 12.08 -8.99 8.49
N PRO A 28 12.05 -7.81 9.15
CA PRO A 28 12.26 -6.54 8.47
C PRO A 28 13.63 -6.49 7.81
N LEU A 29 13.73 -5.76 6.70
CA LEU A 29 15.01 -5.49 6.07
C LEU A 29 15.91 -4.65 6.99
N GLY A 30 17.22 -4.85 6.88
CA GLY A 30 18.21 -4.02 7.58
C GLY A 30 18.20 -2.57 7.06
N ALA A 31 18.78 -1.65 7.83
CA ALA A 31 18.75 -0.21 7.53
C ALA A 31 19.30 0.12 6.12
N ASP A 32 20.44 -0.45 5.75
CA ASP A 32 21.05 -0.21 4.43
C ASP A 32 20.17 -0.73 3.29
N ALA A 33 19.54 -1.89 3.48
CA ALA A 33 18.64 -2.47 2.49
C ALA A 33 17.34 -1.64 2.34
N LEU A 34 16.83 -1.08 3.45
CA LEU A 34 15.70 -0.15 3.41
C LEU A 34 16.07 1.17 2.71
N ALA A 35 17.25 1.71 2.99
CA ALA A 35 17.76 2.94 2.37
C ALA A 35 18.03 2.77 0.86
N ALA A 36 18.32 1.55 0.41
CA ALA A 36 18.49 1.23 -1.01
C ALA A 36 17.17 1.10 -1.78
N ILE A 37 16.01 1.06 -1.10
CA ILE A 37 14.70 1.02 -1.77
C ILE A 37 14.41 2.41 -2.36
N PRO A 38 14.13 2.51 -3.68
CA PRO A 38 13.81 3.79 -4.30
C PRO A 38 12.53 4.42 -3.71
N ASP A 39 12.50 5.75 -3.57
CA ASP A 39 11.36 6.49 -3.02
C ASP A 39 10.05 6.22 -3.76
N THR A 40 10.12 5.94 -5.07
CA THR A 40 8.96 5.56 -5.90
C THR A 40 8.27 4.30 -5.38
N ARG A 41 9.03 3.35 -4.81
CA ARG A 41 8.47 2.12 -4.21
C ARG A 41 7.78 2.40 -2.89
N TRP A 42 8.27 3.36 -2.11
CA TRP A 42 7.60 3.78 -0.89
C TRP A 42 6.26 4.46 -1.18
N LEU A 43 6.25 5.43 -2.12
CA LEU A 43 5.02 6.09 -2.54
C LEU A 43 4.01 5.09 -3.11
N ALA A 44 4.46 4.17 -3.96
CA ALA A 44 3.61 3.11 -4.51
C ALA A 44 2.96 2.25 -3.41
N GLN A 45 3.71 1.84 -2.37
CA GLN A 45 3.12 1.03 -1.30
C GLN A 45 2.14 1.82 -0.42
N MET A 46 2.42 3.09 -0.14
CA MET A 46 1.47 3.96 0.58
C MET A 46 0.18 4.13 -0.21
N ALA A 47 0.30 4.43 -1.51
CA ALA A 47 -0.83 4.52 -2.43
C ALA A 47 -1.64 3.22 -2.48
N ARG A 48 -0.97 2.05 -2.47
CA ARG A 48 -1.64 0.75 -2.43
C ARG A 48 -2.52 0.61 -1.21
N GLY A 49 -2.02 0.96 -0.02
CA GLY A 49 -2.78 0.94 1.22
C GLY A 49 -4.04 1.82 1.16
N ILE A 50 -3.91 3.04 0.64
CA ILE A 50 -5.03 3.98 0.44
C ILE A 50 -6.07 3.39 -0.53
N LEU A 51 -5.61 2.90 -1.68
CA LEU A 51 -6.47 2.37 -2.74
C LEU A 51 -7.20 1.10 -2.31
N GLN A 52 -6.58 0.28 -1.47
CA GLN A 52 -7.09 -0.98 -0.95
C GLN A 52 -8.11 -0.85 0.18
N ALA A 53 -8.19 0.30 0.86
CA ALA A 53 -9.16 0.53 1.94
C ALA A 53 -10.61 0.28 1.48
N GLY A 54 -11.27 -0.77 1.99
CA GLY A 54 -12.63 -1.14 1.58
C GLY A 54 -12.76 -1.77 0.18
N ILE A 55 -11.65 -2.20 -0.43
CA ILE A 55 -11.63 -2.90 -1.74
C ILE A 55 -10.99 -4.28 -1.58
N SER A 56 -11.46 -5.26 -2.36
CA SER A 56 -10.86 -6.60 -2.40
C SER A 56 -9.38 -6.54 -2.82
N TRP A 57 -8.53 -7.22 -2.07
CA TRP A 57 -7.08 -7.30 -2.34
C TRP A 57 -6.82 -7.79 -3.77
N LYS A 58 -7.53 -8.84 -4.19
CA LYS A 58 -7.44 -9.40 -5.55
C LYS A 58 -7.76 -8.36 -6.64
N VAL A 59 -8.73 -7.47 -6.40
CA VAL A 59 -9.09 -6.42 -7.36
C VAL A 59 -7.97 -5.38 -7.47
N VAL A 60 -7.41 -4.96 -6.34
CA VAL A 60 -6.28 -4.01 -6.34
C VAL A 60 -5.06 -4.64 -7.04
N ASP A 61 -4.74 -5.89 -6.72
CA ASP A 61 -3.59 -6.60 -7.29
C ASP A 61 -3.72 -6.76 -8.80
N THR A 62 -4.91 -7.10 -9.28
CA THR A 62 -5.19 -7.24 -10.72
C THR A 62 -5.03 -5.90 -11.45
N LYS A 63 -5.42 -4.78 -10.83
CA LYS A 63 -5.29 -3.44 -11.40
C LYS A 63 -3.91 -2.81 -11.21
N TRP A 64 -3.08 -3.35 -10.31
CA TRP A 64 -1.86 -2.68 -9.86
C TRP A 64 -0.91 -2.27 -10.98
N PRO A 65 -0.63 -3.11 -12.00
CA PRO A 65 0.22 -2.68 -13.12
C PRO A 65 -0.35 -1.49 -13.89
N GLY A 66 -1.68 -1.41 -14.02
CA GLY A 66 -2.36 -0.27 -14.64
C GLY A 66 -2.33 0.98 -13.77
N ILE A 67 -2.44 0.81 -12.45
CA ILE A 67 -2.30 1.90 -11.48
C ILE A 67 -0.88 2.47 -11.52
N GLU A 68 0.15 1.63 -11.46
CA GLU A 68 1.55 2.08 -11.58
C GLU A 68 1.77 2.82 -12.90
N ALA A 69 1.24 2.32 -14.02
CA ALA A 69 1.34 3.01 -15.30
C ALA A 69 0.61 4.37 -15.32
N ALA A 70 -0.58 4.47 -14.71
CA ALA A 70 -1.33 5.73 -14.65
C ALA A 70 -0.64 6.78 -13.77
N PHE A 71 0.05 6.37 -12.71
CA PHE A 71 0.85 7.22 -11.83
C PHE A 71 2.31 7.37 -12.28
N HIS A 72 2.65 6.98 -13.52
CA HIS A 72 4.00 7.09 -14.08
C HIS A 72 5.08 6.45 -13.18
N GLY A 73 4.79 5.26 -12.67
CA GLY A 73 5.68 4.52 -11.76
C GLY A 73 5.79 5.12 -10.38
N PHE A 74 4.88 6.02 -10.00
CA PHE A 74 4.95 6.81 -8.76
C PHE A 74 6.25 7.62 -8.65
N ASP A 75 6.73 8.13 -9.78
CA ASP A 75 7.81 9.12 -9.78
C ASP A 75 7.35 10.39 -9.04
N ILE A 76 8.04 10.71 -7.95
CA ILE A 76 7.62 11.80 -7.05
C ILE A 76 7.65 13.14 -7.78
N GLY A 77 8.71 13.41 -8.54
CA GLY A 77 8.82 14.65 -9.31
C GLY A 77 7.68 14.78 -10.31
N PHE A 78 7.40 13.71 -11.08
CA PHE A 78 6.29 13.68 -12.02
C PHE A 78 4.97 13.97 -11.31
N VAL A 79 4.63 13.22 -10.26
CA VAL A 79 3.36 13.32 -9.54
C VAL A 79 3.17 14.72 -8.94
N THR A 80 4.20 15.28 -8.28
CA THR A 80 4.12 16.58 -7.61
C THR A 80 3.93 17.75 -8.58
N PHE A 81 4.49 17.67 -9.79
CA PHE A 81 4.46 18.78 -10.75
C PHE A 81 3.35 18.67 -11.81
N GLN A 82 2.38 17.76 -11.65
CA GLN A 82 1.25 17.68 -12.56
C GLN A 82 0.28 18.86 -12.39
N PRO A 83 -0.36 19.32 -13.48
CA PRO A 83 -1.44 20.30 -13.40
C PRO A 83 -2.64 19.71 -12.64
N GLU A 84 -3.48 20.59 -12.08
CA GLU A 84 -4.68 20.16 -11.35
C GLU A 84 -5.63 19.32 -12.23
N ASP A 85 -5.66 19.57 -13.54
CA ASP A 85 -6.46 18.81 -14.50
C ASP A 85 -6.14 17.31 -14.52
N TRP A 86 -4.91 16.93 -14.20
CA TRP A 86 -4.50 15.52 -14.14
C TRP A 86 -5.29 14.72 -13.10
N PHE A 87 -5.75 15.37 -12.02
CA PHE A 87 -6.63 14.72 -11.06
C PHE A 87 -7.94 14.26 -11.70
N TYR A 88 -8.52 15.08 -12.58
CA TYR A 88 -9.76 14.73 -13.28
C TYR A 88 -9.51 13.64 -14.33
N ASP A 89 -8.36 13.66 -15.01
CA ASP A 89 -7.93 12.59 -15.90
C ASP A 89 -7.82 11.26 -15.14
N LEU A 90 -7.18 11.24 -13.97
CA LEU A 90 -7.09 10.07 -13.10
C LEU A 90 -8.48 9.60 -12.62
N CYS A 91 -9.40 10.53 -12.34
CA CYS A 91 -10.76 10.17 -11.98
C CYS A 91 -11.55 9.52 -13.13
N ALA A 92 -11.20 9.82 -14.39
CA ALA A 92 -11.78 9.18 -15.56
C ALA A 92 -11.08 7.87 -15.95
N ASP A 93 -9.80 7.72 -15.60
CA ASP A 93 -8.96 6.61 -16.02
C ASP A 93 -9.42 5.24 -15.48
N THR A 94 -9.79 4.34 -16.39
CA THR A 94 -10.27 2.99 -16.06
C THR A 94 -9.17 2.07 -15.48
N ARG A 95 -7.90 2.42 -15.67
CA ARG A 95 -6.75 1.67 -15.12
C ARG A 95 -6.73 1.76 -13.60
N VAL A 96 -7.18 2.87 -13.01
CA VAL A 96 -7.15 3.08 -11.56
C VAL A 96 -8.44 2.68 -10.85
N ILE A 97 -8.41 2.74 -9.52
CA ILE A 97 -9.62 2.76 -8.69
C ILE A 97 -10.09 4.21 -8.66
N ARG A 98 -11.15 4.50 -9.42
CA ARG A 98 -11.71 5.85 -9.64
C ARG A 98 -12.47 6.37 -8.41
N SER A 99 -11.73 6.55 -7.31
CA SER A 99 -12.22 7.11 -6.06
C SER A 99 -11.56 8.48 -5.87
N PRO A 100 -12.27 9.58 -6.14
CA PRO A 100 -11.74 10.94 -5.99
C PRO A 100 -11.04 11.22 -4.65
N PRO A 101 -11.59 10.87 -3.47
CA PRO A 101 -10.91 11.16 -2.20
C PRO A 101 -9.62 10.37 -2.03
N LYS A 102 -9.54 9.13 -2.55
CA LYS A 102 -8.33 8.32 -2.48
C LYS A 102 -7.25 8.78 -3.44
N LEU A 103 -7.63 9.16 -4.65
CA LEU A 103 -6.70 9.73 -5.63
C LEU A 103 -6.15 11.06 -5.10
N ARG A 104 -7.00 11.91 -4.53
CA ARG A 104 -6.59 13.19 -3.92
C ARG A 104 -5.68 13.01 -2.69
N ALA A 105 -5.75 11.88 -2.00
CA ALA A 105 -4.86 11.63 -0.87
C ALA A 105 -3.43 11.23 -1.30
N ILE A 106 -3.24 10.86 -2.58
CA ILE A 106 -1.94 10.47 -3.14
C ILE A 106 -1.26 11.68 -3.82
N LEU A 107 -2.04 12.62 -4.35
CA LEU A 107 -1.60 13.87 -4.99
C LEU A 107 -1.44 14.99 -3.95
#